data_AF-A0A5Y0KB02-F1
#
_entry.id   AF-A0A5Y0KB02-F1
#
_cell.length_a   1.000
_cell.length_b   1.000
_cell.length_c   1.000
_cell.angle_alpha   90.00
_cell.angle_beta   90.00
_cell.angle_gamma   90.00
#
_symmetry.space_group_name_H-M   'P 1'
#
loop_
_entity.id
_entity.type
_entity.pdbx_description
1 polymer ?
#
loop_
_entity_poly.entity_id
_entity_poly.type
_entity_poly.pdbx_seq_one_letter_code
_entity_poly.pdbx_strand_id
1 'polypeptide(L)'
;MSEPVSSATVLAGGLMGASVFGLATGTDYGVVFGAFAGAVFYVATATNIGRIRLVAYFITSFIVGVLGAGLIGTKLAAITHYEKPLDALGAV
;
A
#
# COMPACT_ATOMS: atom_id res chain seq x y z
N MET A 1 -11.47 27.35 -15.96
CA MET A 1 -11.57 26.30 -14.93
C MET A 1 -10.87 25.08 -15.49
N SER A 2 -9.65 24.78 -15.01
CA SER A 2 -8.96 23.55 -15.39
C SER A 2 -9.74 22.39 -14.77
N GLU A 3 -10.25 21.48 -15.60
CA GLU A 3 -10.81 20.23 -15.11
C GLU A 3 -9.77 19.61 -14.17
N PRO A 4 -10.16 19.22 -12.94
CA PRO A 4 -9.23 18.53 -12.08
C PRO A 4 -8.75 17.32 -12.88
N VAL A 5 -7.44 17.19 -13.08
CA VAL A 5 -6.83 15.94 -13.55
C VAL A 5 -7.51 14.86 -12.74
N SER A 6 -8.33 14.04 -13.42
CA SER A 6 -9.33 13.21 -12.77
C SER A 6 -8.65 12.48 -11.62
N SER A 7 -9.18 12.60 -10.41
CA SER A 7 -8.67 11.86 -9.25
C SER A 7 -8.57 10.36 -9.56
N ALA A 8 -9.40 9.86 -10.48
CA ALA A 8 -9.31 8.52 -11.06
C ALA A 8 -8.02 8.26 -11.87
N THR A 9 -7.52 9.20 -12.67
CA THR A 9 -6.26 9.02 -13.41
C THR A 9 -5.04 9.07 -12.49
N VAL A 10 -5.08 9.87 -11.43
CA VAL A 10 -4.01 9.87 -10.40
C VAL A 10 -4.01 8.57 -9.62
N LEU A 11 -5.19 8.06 -9.24
CA LEU A 11 -5.34 6.76 -8.58
C LEU A 11 -4.92 5.61 -9.50
N ALA A 12 -5.34 5.61 -10.76
CA ALA A 12 -4.98 4.58 -11.74
C ALA A 12 -3.47 4.55 -12.02
N GLY A 13 -2.83 5.72 -12.18
CA GLY A 13 -1.38 5.83 -12.34
C GLY A 13 -0.63 5.40 -11.08
N GLY A 14 -1.12 5.77 -9.89
CA GLY A 14 -0.56 5.33 -8.62
C GLY A 14 -0.68 3.82 -8.41
N LEU A 15 -1.82 3.24 -8.77
CA LEU A 15 -2.06 1.79 -8.66
C LEU A 15 -1.19 1.02 -9.65
N MET A 16 -1.04 1.49 -10.89
CA MET A 16 -0.10 0.91 -11.84
C MET A 16 1.34 0.99 -11.32
N GLY A 17 1.76 2.13 -10.78
CA GLY A 17 3.08 2.29 -10.18
C GLY A 17 3.31 1.35 -8.99
N ALA A 18 2.32 1.22 -8.10
CA ALA A 18 2.36 0.30 -6.97
C ALA A 18 2.42 -1.16 -7.45
N SER A 19 1.65 -1.53 -8.48
CA SER A 19 1.65 -2.87 -9.09
C SER A 19 3.01 -3.21 -9.70
N VAL A 20 3.62 -2.27 -10.41
CA VAL A 20 4.97 -2.43 -10.98
C VAL A 20 6.00 -2.55 -9.86
N PHE A 21 5.88 -1.76 -8.80
CA PHE A 21 6.74 -1.88 -7.62
C PHE A 21 6.61 -3.27 -6.97
N GLY A 22 5.38 -3.75 -6.75
CA GLY A 22 5.11 -5.09 -6.22
C GLY A 22 5.66 -6.22 -7.06
N LEU A 23 5.49 -6.14 -8.39
CA LEU A 23 6.08 -7.08 -9.34
C LEU A 23 7.62 -7.03 -9.32
N ALA A 24 8.21 -5.84 -9.22
CA ALA A 24 9.67 -5.67 -9.19
C ALA A 24 10.30 -6.14 -7.87
N THR A 25 9.60 -5.98 -6.74
CA THR A 25 10.08 -6.41 -5.41
C THR A 25 9.71 -7.86 -5.09
N GLY A 26 9.02 -8.57 -5.98
CA GLY A 26 8.53 -9.93 -5.73
C GLY A 26 7.56 -10.00 -4.55
N THR A 27 6.91 -8.89 -4.21
CA THR A 27 5.98 -8.80 -3.08
C THR A 27 4.59 -9.18 -3.54
N ASP A 28 3.89 -9.97 -2.73
CA ASP A 28 2.52 -10.39 -3.02
C ASP A 28 1.60 -9.22 -3.35
N TYR A 29 0.78 -9.40 -4.38
CA TYR A 29 -0.16 -8.38 -4.85
C TYR A 29 -1.10 -7.91 -3.74
N GLY A 30 -1.56 -8.81 -2.86
CA GLY A 30 -2.43 -8.46 -1.73
C GLY A 30 -1.77 -7.49 -0.73
N VAL A 31 -0.48 -7.65 -0.47
CA VAL A 31 0.31 -6.77 0.41
C VAL A 31 0.44 -5.38 -0.21
N VAL A 32 0.78 -5.36 -1.50
CA VAL A 32 0.98 -4.12 -2.27
C VAL A 32 -0.33 -3.34 -2.41
N PHE A 33 -1.43 -4.03 -2.72
CA PHE A 33 -2.76 -3.45 -2.82
C PHE A 33 -3.24 -2.90 -1.46
N GLY A 34 -3.07 -3.66 -0.38
CA GLY A 34 -3.44 -3.22 0.97
C GLY A 34 -2.64 -2.00 1.44
N ALA A 35 -1.32 -2.01 1.21
CA ALA A 35 -0.46 -0.87 1.52
C ALA A 35 -0.83 0.38 0.71
N PHE A 36 -1.18 0.22 -0.57
CA PHE A 36 -1.67 1.31 -1.40
C PHE A 36 -2.99 1.89 -0.87
N ALA A 37 -3.97 1.03 -0.58
CA ALA A 37 -5.26 1.46 -0.05
C ALA A 37 -5.10 2.24 1.27
N GLY A 38 -4.25 1.75 2.18
CA GLY A 38 -3.92 2.44 3.43
C GLY A 38 -3.25 3.79 3.22
N ALA A 39 -2.29 3.88 2.30
CA ALA A 39 -1.58 5.13 1.99
C ALA A 39 -2.52 6.17 1.35
N VAL A 40 -3.42 5.75 0.45
CA VAL A 40 -4.44 6.64 -0.13
C VAL A 40 -5.41 7.14 0.95
N PHE A 41 -5.84 6.27 1.86
CA PHE A 41 -6.71 6.65 2.98
C PHE A 41 -6.04 7.68 3.91
N TYR A 42 -4.76 7.48 4.23
CA TYR A 42 -3.97 8.44 5.02
C TYR A 42 -3.91 9.81 4.36
N VAL A 43 -3.62 9.83 3.07
CA VAL A 43 -3.54 11.06 2.27
C VAL A 43 -4.89 11.76 2.12
N ALA A 44 -5.98 11.00 1.94
CA ALA A 44 -7.32 11.54 1.78
C ALA A 44 -7.86 12.17 3.08
N THR A 45 -7.42 11.68 4.25
CA THR A 45 -7.78 12.23 5.56
C THR A 45 -6.88 13.38 6.00
N ALA A 46 -5.70 13.53 5.38
CA ALA A 46 -4.78 14.62 5.65
C ALA A 46 -5.34 15.95 5.13
N THR A 47 -5.83 16.80 6.03
CA THR A 47 -6.31 18.13 5.69
C THR A 47 -5.18 19.17 5.82
N ASN A 48 -5.19 20.16 4.92
CA ASN A 48 -4.34 21.36 4.98
C ASN A 48 -2.81 21.12 4.85
N ILE A 49 -2.41 20.20 3.96
CA ILE A 49 -1.00 19.90 3.65
C ILE A 49 -0.69 20.26 2.19
N GLY A 50 0.46 20.89 1.94
CA GLY A 50 0.92 21.20 0.58
C GLY A 50 1.16 19.93 -0.27
N ARG A 51 0.90 20.01 -1.58
CA ARG A 51 0.90 18.85 -2.50
C ARG A 51 2.18 18.00 -2.45
N ILE A 52 3.35 18.62 -2.30
CA ILE A 52 4.65 17.92 -2.22
C ILE A 52 4.75 17.09 -0.93
N ARG A 53 4.32 17.65 0.21
CA ARG A 53 4.29 16.90 1.47
C ARG A 53 3.29 15.77 1.42
N LEU A 54 2.14 15.98 0.79
CA LEU A 54 1.12 14.95 0.61
C LEU A 54 1.66 13.75 -0.20
N VAL A 55 2.42 14.00 -1.26
CA VAL A 55 3.12 12.95 -2.02
C VAL A 55 4.22 12.27 -1.16
N ALA A 56 4.99 13.01 -0.39
CA ALA A 56 5.99 12.42 0.51
C ALA A 56 5.35 11.52 1.58
N TYR A 57 4.21 11.94 2.15
CA TYR A 57 3.44 11.13 3.09
C TYR A 57 2.86 9.89 2.44
N PHE A 58 2.36 9.99 1.21
CA PHE A 58 1.92 8.84 0.43
C PHE A 58 3.03 7.80 0.28
N ILE A 59 4.19 8.21 -0.22
CA ILE A 59 5.33 7.31 -0.48
C ILE A 59 5.80 6.67 0.83
N THR A 60 5.93 7.46 1.90
CA THR A 60 6.37 6.95 3.21
C THR A 60 5.37 5.94 3.78
N SER A 61 4.08 6.28 3.77
CA SER A 61 3.02 5.38 4.27
C SER A 61 2.93 4.09 3.47
N PHE A 62 3.08 4.18 2.13
CA PHE A 62 3.08 3.02 1.24
C PHE A 62 4.26 2.07 1.55
N ILE A 63 5.48 2.61 1.65
CA ILE A 63 6.69 1.81 1.98
C ILE A 63 6.54 1.16 3.35
N VAL A 64 6.09 1.90 4.36
CA VAL A 64 5.85 1.38 5.71
C VAL A 64 4.80 0.27 5.70
N GLY A 65 3.73 0.41 4.90
CA GLY A 65 2.71 -0.62 4.73
C GLY A 65 3.25 -1.91 4.13
N VAL A 66 4.08 -1.80 3.08
CA VAL A 66 4.70 -2.97 2.42
C VAL A 66 5.68 -3.67 3.36
N LEU A 67 6.58 -2.92 4.02
CA LEU A 67 7.58 -3.50 4.92
C LEU A 67 6.95 -4.05 6.21
N GLY A 68 5.88 -3.43 6.70
CA GLY A 68 5.17 -3.82 7.92
C GLY A 68 4.34 -5.10 7.77
N ALA A 69 3.91 -5.43 6.55
CA ALA A 69 3.03 -6.57 6.30
C ALA A 69 3.64 -7.91 6.76
N GLY A 70 4.93 -8.16 6.48
CA GLY A 70 5.60 -9.39 6.91
C GLY A 70 5.77 -9.48 8.44
N LEU A 71 6.00 -8.34 9.10
CA LEU A 71 6.15 -8.25 10.56
C LEU A 71 4.82 -8.52 11.28
N ILE A 72 3.72 -7.94 10.79
CA ILE A 72 2.39 -8.17 11.36
C ILE A 72 1.90 -9.58 11.02
N GLY A 73 2.13 -10.07 9.80
CA GLY A 73 1.76 -11.43 9.39
C GLY A 73 2.41 -12.51 10.26
N THR A 74 3.72 -12.37 10.55
CA THR A 74 4.44 -13.30 11.44
C THR A 74 3.99 -13.20 12.90
N LYS A 75 3.68 -12.00 13.40
CA LYS A 75 3.12 -11.82 14.75
C LYS A 75 1.72 -12.41 14.86
N LEU A 76 0.90 -12.26 13.83
CA LEU A 76 -0.44 -12.82 13.78
C LEU A 76 -0.38 -14.36 13.74
N ALA A 77 0.48 -14.94 12.90
CA ALA A 77 0.70 -16.39 12.83
C ALA A 77 1.15 -16.99 14.18
N ALA A 78 2.04 -16.28 14.88
CA ALA A 78 2.53 -16.69 16.20
C ALA A 78 1.45 -16.65 17.29
N ILE A 79 0.50 -15.71 17.20
CA ILE A 79 -0.60 -15.56 18.18
C ILE A 79 -1.73 -16.56 17.88
N THR A 80 -2.01 -16.83 16.60
CA THR A 80 -3.11 -17.71 16.19
C THR A 80 -2.73 -19.19 16.10
N HIS A 81 -1.46 -19.56 16.38
CA HIS A 81 -0.93 -20.92 16.19
C HIS A 81 -1.23 -21.47 14.77
N TYR A 82 -1.16 -20.59 13.77
CA TYR A 82 -1.42 -20.97 12.39
C TYR A 82 -0.14 -21.55 11.79
N GLU A 83 -0.09 -22.86 11.57
CA GLU A 83 1.11 -23.59 11.12
C GLU A 83 1.48 -23.30 9.65
N LYS A 84 0.58 -22.68 8.88
CA LYS A 84 0.82 -22.34 7.48
C LYS A 84 1.34 -20.89 7.39
N PRO A 85 2.44 -20.59 6.68
CA PRO A 85 2.91 -19.21 6.56
C PRO A 85 1.80 -18.36 5.93
N LEU A 86 1.42 -17.25 6.58
CA LEU A 86 0.55 -16.21 6.01
C LEU A 86 1.32 -15.39 4.94
N ASP A 87 2.02 -16.11 4.06
CA ASP A 87 2.52 -15.59 2.81
C ASP A 87 1.27 -15.33 1.95
N ALA A 88 1.16 -14.18 1.30
CA ALA A 88 -0.05 -13.89 0.51
C ALA A 88 -0.13 -14.76 -0.76
N LEU A 89 0.86 -15.62 -0.99
CA LEU A 89 0.88 -16.74 -1.93
C LEU A 89 0.60 -18.13 -1.29
N GLY A 90 0.51 -18.25 0.03
CA GLY A 90 0.40 -19.50 0.80
C GLY A 90 -1.03 -20.06 0.98
N ALA A 91 -2.04 -19.46 0.34
CA ALA A 91 -3.40 -20.00 0.26
C ALA A 91 -3.57 -21.00 -0.91
N VAL A 92 -2.51 -21.74 -1.26
CA VAL A 92 -2.57 -22.96 -2.09
C VAL A 92 -1.96 -24.14 -1.34
#